data_AF-A0A7L3P0C0-F1
#
_entry.id   AF-A0A7L3P0C0-F1
#
_cell.length_a   1.000
_cell.length_b   1.000
_cell.length_c   1.000
_cell.angle_alpha   90.00
_cell.angle_beta   90.00
_cell.angle_gamma   90.00
#
_symmetry.space_group_name_H-M   'P 1'
#
loop_
_entity.id
_entity.type
_entity.pdbx_description
1 polymer ?
#
loop_
_entity_poly.entity_id
_entity_poly.type
_entity_poly.pdbx_seq_one_letter_code
_entity_poly.pdbx_strand_id
1 'polypeptide(L)'
;SAAVKDILKDQESRKGLIAAICAGPTALLAHGIGYGSKVTTHPLAKDKMMNGAHYSYSESRVEKDGNILTSRGPGTSFEFGLAIVETLMGKEVAEQVKAPLILKD
;
A
#
# COMPACT_ATOMS: atom_id res chain seq x y z
N SER A 1 -13.25 8.89 8.68
CA SER A 1 -14.65 8.66 8.27
C SER A 1 -15.08 7.33 8.87
N ALA A 2 -16.29 7.22 9.44
CA ALA A 2 -16.80 5.96 9.98
C ALA A 2 -16.91 4.88 8.89
N ALA A 3 -17.47 5.24 7.72
CA ALA A 3 -17.61 4.31 6.60
C ALA A 3 -16.27 3.72 6.11
N VAL A 4 -15.20 4.53 6.07
CA VAL A 4 -13.87 4.04 5.67
C VAL A 4 -13.32 3.07 6.71
N LYS A 5 -13.53 3.33 8.00
CA LYS A 5 -13.12 2.42 9.08
C LYS A 5 -13.78 1.05 8.91
N ASP A 6 -15.09 1.02 8.66
CA ASP A 6 -15.85 -0.22 8.56
C ASP A 6 -15.43 -1.05 7.35
N ILE A 7 -15.24 -0.40 6.18
CA ILE A 7 -14.74 -1.06 4.96
C ILE A 7 -13.35 -1.66 5.18
N LEU A 8 -12.43 -0.91 5.80
CA LEU A 8 -11.07 -1.40 6.04
C LEU A 8 -11.05 -2.54 7.07
N LYS A 9 -11.88 -2.47 8.11
CA LYS A 9 -11.99 -3.53 9.12
C LYS A 9 -12.61 -4.80 8.56
N ASP A 10 -13.65 -4.70 7.73
CA ASP A 10 -14.20 -5.85 7.00
C ASP A 10 -13.11 -6.51 6.13
N GLN A 11 -12.42 -5.70 5.31
CA GLN A 11 -11.36 -6.17 4.42
C GLN A 11 -10.21 -6.84 5.19
N GLU A 12 -9.78 -6.28 6.31
CA GLU A 12 -8.75 -6.86 7.19
C GLU A 12 -9.23 -8.19 7.79
N SER A 13 -10.48 -8.26 8.27
CA SER A 13 -11.05 -9.46 8.90
C SER A 13 -11.13 -10.66 7.96
N ARG A 14 -11.41 -10.41 6.68
CA ARG A 14 -11.46 -11.43 5.63
C ARG A 14 -10.10 -11.66 4.95
N LYS A 15 -9.03 -11.07 5.49
CA LYS A 15 -7.66 -11.16 4.95
C LYS A 15 -7.57 -10.71 3.48
N GLY A 16 -8.36 -9.72 3.09
CA GLY A 16 -8.32 -9.11 1.77
C GLY A 16 -7.19 -8.09 1.65
N LEU A 17 -6.73 -7.86 0.42
CA LEU A 17 -5.70 -6.87 0.12
C LEU A 17 -6.17 -5.44 0.45
N ILE A 18 -5.34 -4.68 1.17
CA ILE A 18 -5.52 -3.25 1.41
C ILE A 18 -4.30 -2.53 0.83
N ALA A 19 -4.55 -1.67 -0.16
CA ALA A 19 -3.50 -0.94 -0.87
C ALA A 19 -3.64 0.58 -0.66
N ALA A 20 -2.56 1.26 -0.24
CA ALA A 20 -2.58 2.69 0.01
C ALA A 20 -1.27 3.39 -0.40
N ILE A 21 -1.37 4.56 -1.03
CA ILE A 21 -0.21 5.28 -1.61
C ILE A 21 -0.08 6.70 -1.07
N CYS A 22 1.15 7.23 -1.04
CA CYS A 22 1.47 8.61 -0.68
C CYS A 22 1.14 8.91 0.80
N ALA A 23 0.13 9.73 1.06
CA ALA A 23 -0.41 9.98 2.40
C ALA A 23 -1.55 9.02 2.78
N GLY A 24 -2.05 8.23 1.82
CA GLY A 24 -3.10 7.23 2.01
C GLY A 24 -2.86 6.27 3.18
N PRO A 25 -1.63 5.75 3.41
CA PRO A 25 -1.35 4.87 4.54
C PRO A 25 -1.68 5.49 5.91
N THR A 26 -1.69 6.82 6.05
CA THR A 26 -2.08 7.48 7.31
C THR A 26 -3.55 7.25 7.68
N ALA A 27 -4.40 6.85 6.73
CA ALA A 27 -5.76 6.39 7.01
C ALA A 27 -5.78 5.01 7.68
N LEU A 28 -4.78 4.15 7.40
CA LEU A 28 -4.62 2.86 8.07
C LEU A 28 -4.30 3.07 9.54
N LEU A 29 -3.37 3.99 9.85
CA LEU A 29 -3.07 4.40 11.21
C LEU A 29 -4.32 4.91 11.95
N ALA A 30 -5.06 5.83 11.31
CA ALA A 30 -6.26 6.43 11.90
C ALA A 30 -7.39 5.41 12.18
N HIS A 31 -7.34 4.25 11.55
CA HIS A 31 -8.35 3.18 11.69
C HIS A 31 -7.81 1.90 12.33
N GLY A 32 -6.56 1.91 12.79
CA GLY A 32 -5.93 0.78 13.46
C GLY A 32 -5.81 -0.46 12.58
N ILE A 33 -5.43 -0.28 11.31
CA ILE A 33 -5.37 -1.33 10.29
C ILE A 33 -3.92 -1.75 10.09
N GLY A 34 -3.66 -3.06 10.07
CA GLY A 34 -2.35 -3.63 9.73
C GLY A 34 -1.26 -3.31 10.75
N TYR A 35 -1.59 -3.16 12.03
CA TYR A 35 -0.57 -2.93 13.07
C TYR A 35 0.45 -4.06 13.10
N GLY A 36 1.72 -3.69 13.20
CA GLY A 36 2.87 -4.57 13.08
C GLY A 36 3.44 -4.67 11.66
N SER A 37 2.70 -4.25 10.63
CA SER A 37 3.17 -4.35 9.25
C SER A 37 4.33 -3.39 8.93
N LYS A 38 5.15 -3.80 7.97
CA LYS A 38 6.12 -2.94 7.30
C LYS A 38 5.44 -2.10 6.22
N VAL A 39 5.64 -0.78 6.26
CA VAL A 39 4.96 0.18 5.38
C VAL A 39 5.92 1.23 4.83
N THR A 40 5.55 1.83 3.71
CA THR A 40 6.17 3.04 3.19
C THR A 40 5.14 4.13 2.94
N THR A 41 5.57 5.39 2.92
CA THR A 41 4.72 6.54 2.60
C THR A 41 5.48 7.55 1.75
N HIS A 42 4.77 8.61 1.34
CA HIS A 42 5.46 9.83 0.94
C HIS A 42 6.38 10.30 2.07
N PRO A 43 7.60 10.81 1.79
CA PRO A 43 8.51 11.29 2.84
C PRO A 43 7.84 12.26 3.82
N LEU A 44 7.04 13.20 3.32
CA LEU A 44 6.31 14.18 4.15
C LEU A 44 5.19 13.59 5.01
N ALA A 45 4.78 12.34 4.77
CA ALA A 45 3.77 11.64 5.56
C ALA A 45 4.38 10.68 6.61
N LYS A 46 5.71 10.48 6.60
CA LYS A 46 6.43 9.55 7.47
C LYS A 46 6.15 9.83 8.94
N ASP A 47 6.33 11.08 9.38
CA ASP A 47 6.20 11.45 10.79
C ASP A 47 4.78 11.17 11.31
N LYS A 48 3.77 11.47 10.49
CA LYS A 48 2.37 11.16 10.82
C LYS A 48 2.14 9.65 10.89
N MET A 49 2.65 8.88 9.93
CA MET A 49 2.46 7.43 9.86
C MET A 49 3.13 6.69 11.02
N MET A 50 4.30 7.17 11.46
CA MET A 50 5.12 6.52 12.50
C MET A 50 4.75 6.94 13.92
N ASN A 51 3.76 7.81 14.08
CA ASN A 51 3.26 8.18 15.40
C ASN A 51 2.72 6.95 16.14
N GLY A 52 3.17 6.74 17.37
CA GLY A 52 2.78 5.60 18.21
C GLY A 52 3.50 4.28 17.93
N ALA A 53 4.48 4.25 17.00
CA ALA A 53 5.30 3.07 16.69
C ALA A 53 4.51 1.78 16.35
N HIS A 54 3.34 1.95 15.71
CA HIS A 54 2.47 0.84 15.33
C HIS A 54 2.92 0.05 14.09
N TYR A 55 3.89 0.58 13.34
CA TYR A 55 4.38 0.02 12.08
C TYR A 55 5.91 0.05 12.05
N SER A 56 6.51 -0.73 11.15
CA SER A 56 7.92 -0.57 10.77
C SER A 56 8.03 0.18 9.44
N TYR A 57 9.00 1.09 9.31
CA TYR A 57 9.10 1.96 8.15
C TYR A 57 10.07 1.42 7.10
N SER A 58 9.73 1.63 5.83
CA SER A 58 10.52 1.27 4.67
C SER A 58 10.70 2.45 3.72
N GLU A 59 11.87 2.55 3.08
CA GLU A 59 12.11 3.52 2.01
C GLU A 59 11.91 2.93 0.60
N SER A 60 11.53 1.65 0.50
CA SER A 60 11.16 0.99 -0.75
C SER A 60 10.08 1.76 -1.50
N ARG A 61 10.17 1.78 -2.84
CA ARG A 61 9.18 2.47 -3.71
C ARG A 61 7.79 1.87 -3.58
N VAL A 62 7.72 0.55 -3.41
CA VAL A 62 6.55 -0.24 -3.04
C VAL A 62 6.96 -1.18 -1.91
N GLU A 63 6.13 -1.32 -0.90
CA GLU A 63 6.34 -2.22 0.23
C GLU A 63 5.07 -3.07 0.42
N LYS A 64 5.24 -4.40 0.44
CA LYS A 64 4.13 -5.35 0.61
C LYS A 64 4.47 -6.27 1.79
N ASP A 65 3.63 -6.23 2.81
CA ASP A 65 3.72 -7.09 3.98
C ASP A 65 2.38 -7.81 4.17
N GLY A 66 2.36 -9.11 3.85
CA GLY A 66 1.13 -9.89 3.78
C GLY A 66 0.11 -9.26 2.83
N ASN A 67 -0.99 -8.76 3.40
CA ASN A 67 -2.10 -8.12 2.70
C ASN A 67 -2.11 -6.59 2.78
N ILE A 68 -1.09 -5.97 3.37
CA ILE A 68 -0.90 -4.53 3.38
C ILE A 68 0.11 -4.17 2.30
N LEU A 69 -0.33 -3.37 1.32
CA LEU A 69 0.49 -2.92 0.20
C LEU A 69 0.56 -1.39 0.21
N THR A 70 1.76 -0.84 0.30
CA THR A 70 1.98 0.60 0.39
C THR A 70 2.98 1.12 -0.63
N SER A 71 2.88 2.41 -0.98
CA SER A 71 3.78 3.05 -1.93
C SER A 71 3.93 4.56 -1.66
N ARG A 72 4.95 5.19 -2.27
CA ARG A 72 5.48 6.48 -1.81
C ARG A 72 4.83 7.71 -2.43
N GLY A 73 4.43 7.71 -3.69
CA GLY A 73 3.92 8.94 -4.30
C GLY A 73 3.63 8.84 -5.80
N PRO A 74 3.37 9.98 -6.48
CA PRO A 74 3.02 9.99 -7.89
C PRO A 74 4.02 9.22 -8.76
N GLY A 75 5.32 9.43 -8.52
CA GLY A 75 6.39 8.76 -9.26
C GLY A 75 6.50 7.25 -9.03
N THR A 76 5.79 6.67 -8.06
CA THR A 76 5.75 5.21 -7.80
C THR A 76 4.39 4.59 -8.13
N SER A 77 3.48 5.35 -8.76
CA SER A 77 2.10 4.91 -9.00
C SER A 77 2.01 3.73 -9.98
N PHE A 78 2.88 3.68 -10.99
CA PHE A 78 2.92 2.56 -11.92
C PHE A 78 3.38 1.27 -11.25
N GLU A 79 4.47 1.30 -10.49
CA GLU A 79 4.92 0.14 -9.70
C GLU A 79 3.86 -0.29 -8.68
N PHE A 80 3.19 0.67 -8.02
CA PHE A 80 2.11 0.38 -7.09
C PHE A 80 0.92 -0.30 -7.77
N GLY A 81 0.47 0.21 -8.92
CA GLY A 81 -0.61 -0.39 -9.70
C GLY A 81 -0.26 -1.79 -10.19
N LEU A 82 0.95 -1.98 -10.73
CA LEU A 82 1.43 -3.28 -11.17
C LEU A 82 1.58 -4.28 -10.01
N ALA A 83 1.99 -3.83 -8.82
CA ALA A 83 2.04 -4.68 -7.63
C ALA A 83 0.65 -5.13 -7.15
N ILE A 84 -0.38 -4.31 -7.32
CA ILE A 84 -1.78 -4.71 -7.08
C ILE A 84 -2.21 -5.76 -8.12
N VAL A 85 -1.93 -5.53 -9.40
CA VAL A 85 -2.24 -6.49 -10.48
C VAL A 85 -1.55 -7.82 -10.22
N GLU A 86 -0.25 -7.82 -9.89
CA GLU A 86 0.50 -9.02 -9.57
C GLU A 86 -0.09 -9.76 -8.37
N THR A 87 -0.50 -9.04 -7.32
CA THR A 87 -1.08 -9.64 -6.12
C THR A 87 -2.44 -10.30 -6.40
N LEU A 88 -3.26 -9.74 -7.29
CA LEU A 88 -4.62 -10.22 -7.55
C LEU A 88 -4.72 -11.19 -8.73
N MET A 89 -3.86 -11.02 -9.73
CA MET A 89 -3.94 -11.71 -11.03
C MET A 89 -2.66 -12.48 -11.39
N GLY A 90 -1.62 -12.37 -10.59
CA GLY A 90 -0.34 -13.04 -10.81
C GLY A 90 0.63 -12.25 -11.68
N LYS A 91 1.91 -12.64 -11.59
CA LYS A 91 3.03 -11.96 -12.24
C LYS A 91 2.92 -11.90 -13.76
N GLU A 92 2.43 -12.96 -14.39
CA GLU A 92 2.27 -13.01 -15.85
C GLU A 92 1.36 -11.89 -16.36
N VAL A 93 0.20 -11.70 -15.72
CA VAL A 93 -0.74 -10.62 -16.08
C VAL A 93 -0.12 -9.25 -15.82
N ALA A 94 0.62 -9.08 -14.72
CA ALA A 94 1.31 -7.83 -14.44
C ALA A 94 2.34 -7.46 -15.53
N GLU A 95 3.11 -8.43 -16.02
CA GLU A 95 4.07 -8.21 -17.12
C GLU A 95 3.36 -7.90 -18.45
N GLN A 96 2.25 -8.59 -18.76
CA GLN A 96 1.43 -8.30 -19.94
C GLN A 96 0.86 -6.88 -19.90
N VAL A 97 0.40 -6.43 -18.72
CA VAL A 97 -0.10 -5.06 -18.51
C VAL A 97 1.04 -4.04 -18.56
N LYS A 98 2.23 -4.36 -18.05
CA LYS A 98 3.41 -3.49 -18.04
C LYS A 98 3.94 -3.22 -19.44
N ALA A 99 4.04 -4.25 -20.29
CA ALA A 99 4.68 -4.17 -21.60
C ALA A 99 4.20 -3.00 -22.49
N PRO A 100 2.90 -2.74 -22.67
CA PRO A 100 2.42 -1.64 -23.51
C PRO A 100 2.51 -0.25 -22.86
N LEU A 101 2.90 -0.13 -21.59
CA LEU A 101 2.95 1.16 -20.87
C LEU A 101 4.21 1.99 -21.16
N ILE A 102 5.20 1.43 -21.88
CA ILE A 102 6.45 2.09 -22.25
C ILE A 102 7.13 2.72 -21.00
N LEU A 103 7.15 1.96 -19.91
CA LEU A 103 7.84 2.37 -18.70
C LEU A 103 9.34 2.22 -18.87
N LYS A 104 10.10 3.04 -18.15
CA LYS A 104 11.54 2.86 -18.04
C LYS A 104 11.83 1.58 -17.23
N ASP A 105 12.77 0.79 -17.71
CA ASP A 105 13.29 -0.39 -17.00
C ASP A 105 14.04 -0.02 -15.71
#